data_AF-A0A7S4S5W7-F1
#
_entry.id   AF-A0A7S4S5W7-F1
#
_cell.length_a   1.000
_cell.length_b   1.000
_cell.length_c   1.000
_cell.angle_alpha   90.00
_cell.angle_beta   90.00
_cell.angle_gamma   90.00
#
_symmetry.space_group_name_H-M   'P 1'
#
loop_
_entity.id
_entity.type
_entity.pdbx_description
1 polymer ?
#
loop_
_entity_poly.entity_id
_entity_poly.type
_entity_poly.pdbx_seq_one_letter_code
_entity_poly.pdbx_strand_id
1 'polypeptide(L)'
;MERYVAKEFGLGGASALELAQIDAVCEQIRDVREAYQSAQRGKEGAEKEAALAEWFGEALPAQMQLIEKVVPGGPFLFGGKVCWADLALWHFVGASEGGFFDNTEGALASFRGCPKIEAAMEATAAIPELRAWLEKRPKTSL
;
A
#
# COMPACT_ATOMS: atom_id res chain seq x y z
N MET A 1 -12.49 -10.51 -0.31
CA MET A 1 -12.01 -11.92 -0.34
C MET A 1 -10.65 -12.06 0.36
N GLU A 2 -9.81 -11.03 0.31
CA GLU A 2 -8.49 -10.86 0.90
C GLU A 2 -8.44 -11.29 2.36
N ARG A 3 -9.39 -10.84 3.20
CA ARG A 3 -9.46 -11.24 4.62
C ARG A 3 -9.60 -12.75 4.82
N TYR A 4 -10.39 -13.42 3.97
CA TYR A 4 -10.54 -14.87 4.04
C TYR A 4 -9.22 -15.56 3.70
N VAL A 5 -8.58 -15.18 2.60
CA VAL A 5 -7.26 -15.70 2.20
C VAL A 5 -6.22 -15.43 3.29
N ALA A 6 -6.19 -14.21 3.83
CA ALA A 6 -5.28 -13.84 4.90
C ALA A 6 -5.44 -14.75 6.12
N LYS A 7 -6.66 -15.12 6.49
CA LYS A 7 -6.92 -16.06 7.58
C LYS A 7 -6.40 -17.47 7.26
N GLU A 8 -6.68 -17.99 6.07
CA GLU A 8 -6.26 -19.34 5.65
C GLU A 8 -4.73 -19.48 5.60
N PHE A 9 -4.00 -18.40 5.31
CA PHE A 9 -2.54 -18.40 5.20
C PHE A 9 -1.82 -17.77 6.40
N GLY A 10 -2.53 -17.46 7.49
CA GLY A 10 -1.91 -16.94 8.72
C GLY A 10 -1.37 -15.50 8.62
N LEU A 11 -1.91 -14.69 7.71
CA LEU A 11 -1.58 -13.27 7.49
C LEU A 11 -2.51 -12.31 8.25
N GLY A 12 -3.30 -12.83 9.19
CA GLY A 12 -4.30 -12.08 9.97
C GLY A 12 -3.81 -11.54 11.32
N GLY A 13 -2.50 -11.59 11.60
CA GLY A 13 -1.97 -11.26 12.93
C GLY A 13 -2.13 -12.38 13.96
N ALA A 14 -1.66 -12.14 15.18
CA ALA A 14 -1.59 -13.11 16.27
C ALA A 14 -2.84 -13.16 17.17
N SER A 15 -3.74 -12.18 17.04
CA SER A 15 -4.96 -12.10 17.85
C SER A 15 -6.12 -11.47 17.08
N ALA A 16 -7.35 -11.64 17.60
CA ALA A 16 -8.53 -10.98 17.01
C ALA A 16 -8.43 -9.44 17.05
N LEU A 17 -7.77 -8.88 18.06
CA LEU A 17 -7.54 -7.43 18.14
C LEU A 17 -6.55 -6.96 17.07
N GLU A 18 -5.44 -7.68 16.90
CA GLU A 18 -4.46 -7.36 15.86
C GLU A 18 -5.06 -7.52 14.46
N LEU A 19 -5.86 -8.56 14.23
CA LEU A 19 -6.63 -8.72 13.00
C LEU A 19 -7.52 -7.51 12.72
N ALA A 20 -8.25 -7.01 13.73
CA ALA A 20 -9.10 -5.83 13.58
C ALA A 20 -8.31 -4.55 13.25
N GLN A 21 -7.08 -4.41 13.78
CA GLN A 21 -6.21 -3.28 13.47
C GLN A 21 -5.64 -3.39 12.04
N ILE A 22 -5.23 -4.59 11.63
CA ILE A 22 -4.80 -4.87 10.26
C ILE A 22 -5.95 -4.58 9.28
N ASP A 23 -7.16 -5.04 9.61
CA ASP A 23 -8.37 -4.76 8.83
C ASP A 23 -8.60 -3.25 8.69
N ALA A 24 -8.51 -2.49 9.77
CA ALA A 24 -8.70 -1.03 9.74
C ALA A 24 -7.69 -0.32 8.82
N VAL A 25 -6.42 -0.73 8.80
CA VAL A 25 -5.42 -0.18 7.88
C VAL A 25 -5.74 -0.53 6.43
N CYS A 26 -6.19 -1.75 6.15
CA CYS A 26 -6.59 -2.14 4.80
C CYS A 26 -7.84 -1.40 4.30
N GLU A 27 -8.82 -1.15 5.17
CA GLU A 27 -9.98 -0.32 4.84
C GLU A 27 -9.53 1.12 4.52
N GLN A 28 -8.61 1.69 5.30
CA GLN A 28 -8.02 2.99 4.98
C GLN A 28 -7.34 2.98 3.60
N ILE A 29 -6.57 1.94 3.26
CA ILE A 29 -5.94 1.83 1.93
C ILE A 29 -7.00 1.80 0.82
N ARG A 30 -8.15 1.13 1.03
CA ARG A 30 -9.26 1.13 0.08
C ARG A 30 -9.84 2.53 -0.10
N ASP A 31 -10.10 3.24 1.00
CA ASP A 31 -10.64 4.60 0.97
C ASP A 31 -9.69 5.57 0.23
N VAL A 32 -8.38 5.42 0.42
CA VAL A 32 -7.36 6.20 -0.30
C VAL A 32 -7.34 5.88 -1.80
N ARG A 33 -7.54 4.61 -2.20
CA ARG A 33 -7.68 4.23 -3.61
C ARG A 33 -8.91 4.87 -4.25
N GLU A 34 -10.05 4.87 -3.55
CA GLU A 34 -11.29 5.49 -4.03
C GLU A 34 -11.16 7.02 -4.13
N ALA A 35 -10.49 7.65 -3.16
CA ALA A 35 -10.19 9.07 -3.18
C ALA A 35 -9.28 9.44 -4.37
N TYR A 36 -8.25 8.64 -4.68
CA TYR A 36 -7.40 8.85 -5.86
C TYR A 36 -8.22 8.82 -7.16
N GLN A 37 -9.05 7.79 -7.33
CA GLN A 37 -9.89 7.66 -8.52
C GLN A 37 -10.85 8.85 -8.65
N SER A 38 -11.41 9.32 -7.53
CA SER A 38 -12.30 10.46 -7.50
C SER A 38 -11.60 11.78 -7.79
N ALA A 39 -10.36 11.96 -7.32
CA ALA A 39 -9.56 13.15 -7.52
C ALA A 39 -9.24 13.44 -9.01
N GLN A 40 -9.15 12.40 -9.85
CA GLN A 40 -8.86 12.53 -11.28
C GLN A 40 -10.07 12.34 -12.20
N ARG A 41 -11.24 11.99 -11.66
CA ARG A 41 -12.42 11.60 -12.46
C ARG A 41 -12.94 12.78 -13.28
N GLY A 42 -13.07 12.57 -14.60
CA GLY A 42 -13.61 13.58 -15.52
C GLY A 42 -12.67 14.76 -15.81
N LYS A 43 -11.43 14.73 -15.30
CA LYS A 43 -10.40 15.74 -15.56
C LYS A 43 -9.55 15.34 -16.77
N GLU A 44 -9.16 16.33 -17.58
CA GLU A 44 -8.32 16.13 -18.77
C GLU A 44 -7.22 17.20 -18.87
N GLY A 45 -6.18 16.91 -19.66
CA GLY A 45 -5.06 17.83 -19.90
C GLY A 45 -4.46 18.42 -18.62
N ALA A 46 -4.29 19.74 -18.60
CA ALA A 46 -3.69 20.47 -17.49
C ALA A 46 -4.46 20.32 -16.16
N GLU A 47 -5.78 20.12 -16.19
CA GLU A 47 -6.56 19.93 -14.96
C GLU A 47 -6.24 18.57 -14.32
N LYS A 48 -6.08 17.53 -15.15
CA LYS A 48 -5.69 16.20 -14.67
C LYS A 48 -4.27 16.22 -14.12
N GLU A 49 -3.34 16.88 -14.81
CA GLU A 49 -1.95 17.02 -14.37
C GLU A 49 -1.85 17.74 -13.02
N ALA A 50 -2.58 18.85 -12.85
CA ALA A 50 -2.62 19.57 -11.58
C ALA A 50 -3.19 18.72 -10.45
N ALA A 51 -4.28 17.98 -10.71
CA ALA A 51 -4.88 17.08 -9.71
C ALA A 51 -3.95 15.93 -9.31
N LEU A 52 -3.17 15.38 -10.25
CA LEU A 52 -2.18 14.35 -9.94
C LEU A 52 -1.00 14.93 -9.17
N ALA A 53 -0.55 16.15 -9.49
CA ALA A 53 0.52 16.82 -8.76
C ALA A 53 0.12 17.08 -7.29
N GLU A 54 -1.09 17.60 -7.05
CA GLU A 54 -1.64 17.77 -5.70
C GLU A 54 -1.77 16.42 -4.98
N TRP A 55 -2.24 15.38 -5.68
CA TRP A 55 -2.40 14.05 -5.09
C TRP A 55 -1.08 13.47 -4.59
N PHE A 56 -0.05 13.41 -5.44
CA PHE A 56 1.24 12.83 -5.07
C PHE A 56 2.08 13.75 -4.19
N GLY A 57 1.89 15.06 -4.28
CA GLY A 57 2.63 16.05 -3.48
C GLY A 57 2.07 16.26 -2.07
N GLU A 58 0.77 16.08 -1.88
CA GLU A 58 0.09 16.47 -0.64
C GLU A 58 -0.82 15.36 -0.10
N ALA A 59 -1.82 14.93 -0.88
CA ALA A 59 -2.87 14.06 -0.38
C ALA A 59 -2.35 12.66 0.01
N LEU A 60 -1.62 11.99 -0.89
CA LEU A 60 -1.08 10.65 -0.62
C LEU A 60 -0.04 10.67 0.52
N PRO A 61 0.92 11.61 0.58
CA PRO A 61 1.81 11.73 1.74
C PRO A 61 1.10 11.93 3.07
N ALA A 62 0.04 12.75 3.11
CA ALA A 62 -0.76 12.94 4.32
C ALA A 62 -1.41 11.62 4.78
N GLN A 63 -1.88 10.80 3.84
CA GLN A 63 -2.43 9.47 4.14
C GLN A 63 -1.36 8.51 4.67
N MET A 64 -0.16 8.52 4.09
CA MET A 64 0.95 7.68 4.59
C MET A 64 1.34 8.06 6.02
N GLN A 65 1.37 9.37 6.35
CA GLN A 65 1.61 9.82 7.72
C GLN A 65 0.53 9.37 8.71
N LEU A 66 -0.73 9.26 8.29
CA LEU A 66 -1.79 8.74 9.15
C LEU A 66 -1.60 7.25 9.42
N ILE A 67 -1.27 6.46 8.39
CA ILE A 67 -0.98 5.03 8.54
C ILE A 67 0.25 4.84 9.46
N GLU A 68 1.32 5.59 9.22
CA GLU A 68 2.56 5.56 10.03
C GLU A 68 2.30 5.79 11.53
N LYS A 69 1.35 6.68 11.86
CA LYS A 69 0.98 7.00 13.25
C LYS A 69 0.27 5.84 13.95
N VAL A 70 -0.56 5.09 13.23
CA VAL A 70 -1.44 4.07 13.84
C VAL A 70 -0.80 2.68 13.85
N VAL A 71 0.13 2.41 12.94
CA VAL A 71 0.82 1.11 12.92
C VAL A 71 1.86 1.03 14.04
N PRO A 72 1.95 -0.09 14.77
CA PRO A 72 2.98 -0.28 15.79
C PRO A 72 4.38 -0.38 15.18
N GLY A 73 4.49 -0.88 13.95
CA GLY A 73 5.76 -1.11 13.27
C GLY A 73 6.49 -2.37 13.75
N GLY A 74 7.73 -2.51 13.29
CA GLY A 74 8.54 -3.71 13.39
C GLY A 74 9.28 -3.93 12.06
N PRO A 75 9.68 -5.17 11.72
CA PRO A 75 10.05 -5.51 10.35
C PRO A 75 8.86 -5.39 9.38
N PHE A 76 7.62 -5.46 9.87
CA PHE A 76 6.38 -5.27 9.11
C PHE A 76 5.48 -4.22 9.80
N LEU A 77 4.35 -3.86 9.19
CA LEU A 77 3.40 -2.90 9.76
C LEU A 77 2.91 -3.33 11.15
N PHE A 78 2.67 -4.64 11.32
CA PHE A 78 2.22 -5.26 12.57
C PHE A 78 3.17 -6.38 12.99
N GLY A 79 4.12 -6.04 13.86
CA GLY A 79 4.95 -7.03 14.55
C GLY A 79 6.02 -7.71 13.68
N GLY A 80 6.31 -8.97 13.99
CA GLY A 80 7.50 -9.70 13.49
C GLY A 80 7.29 -10.55 12.23
N LYS A 81 6.08 -10.59 11.67
CA LYS A 81 5.72 -11.41 10.50
C LYS A 81 4.87 -10.61 9.53
N VAL A 82 4.94 -10.97 8.25
CA VAL A 82 4.09 -10.36 7.22
C VAL A 82 2.61 -10.58 7.55
N CYS A 83 1.81 -9.55 7.35
CA CYS A 83 0.36 -9.58 7.39
C CYS A 83 -0.22 -9.06 6.07
N TRP A 84 -1.54 -9.18 5.91
CA TRP A 84 -2.16 -8.82 4.64
C TRP A 84 -2.20 -7.29 4.39
N ALA A 85 -2.07 -6.46 5.43
CA ALA A 85 -1.89 -5.01 5.26
C ALA A 85 -0.55 -4.66 4.62
N ASP A 86 0.52 -5.41 4.91
CA ASP A 86 1.83 -5.21 4.28
C ASP A 86 1.73 -5.43 2.77
N LEU A 87 1.10 -6.53 2.35
CA LEU A 87 0.88 -6.85 0.94
C LEU A 87 -0.04 -5.83 0.26
N ALA A 88 -1.10 -5.38 0.95
CA ALA A 88 -2.04 -4.39 0.42
C ALA A 88 -1.37 -3.04 0.20
N LEU A 89 -0.56 -2.58 1.17
CA LEU A 89 0.18 -1.33 1.08
C LEU A 89 1.30 -1.43 0.04
N TRP A 90 2.03 -2.54 0.02
CA TRP A 90 3.09 -2.79 -0.97
C TRP A 90 2.56 -2.81 -2.38
N HIS A 91 1.42 -3.46 -2.62
CA HIS A 91 0.80 -3.43 -3.94
C HIS A 91 0.29 -2.01 -4.31
N PHE A 92 -0.10 -1.20 -3.31
CA PHE A 92 -0.64 0.13 -3.52
C PHE A 92 0.44 1.17 -3.85
N VAL A 93 1.44 1.34 -2.97
CA VAL A 93 2.48 2.37 -3.10
C VAL A 93 3.87 1.83 -3.41
N GLY A 94 4.05 0.51 -3.39
CA GLY A 94 5.31 -0.12 -3.75
C GLY A 94 5.60 -0.05 -5.25
N ALA A 95 6.87 0.18 -5.58
CA ALA A 95 7.36 0.29 -6.95
C ALA A 95 7.52 -1.09 -7.61
N SER A 96 6.41 -1.69 -8.02
CA SER A 96 6.42 -2.92 -8.82
C SER A 96 5.91 -2.66 -10.24
N GLU A 97 6.48 -3.35 -11.23
CA GLU A 97 6.01 -3.31 -12.62
C GLU A 97 4.55 -3.78 -12.70
N GLY A 98 3.60 -2.90 -13.02
CA GLY A 98 2.16 -3.20 -12.92
C GLY A 98 1.59 -3.05 -11.51
N GLY A 99 2.21 -2.19 -10.68
CA GLY A 99 1.65 -1.68 -9.43
C GLY A 99 0.44 -0.77 -9.67
N PHE A 100 -0.14 -0.21 -8.59
CA PHE A 100 -1.37 0.56 -8.71
C PHE A 100 -1.21 1.93 -9.42
N PHE A 101 -0.03 2.54 -9.34
CA PHE A 101 0.22 3.87 -9.93
C PHE A 101 1.23 3.81 -11.07
N ASP A 102 0.89 4.46 -12.19
CA ASP A 102 1.87 4.76 -13.26
C ASP A 102 2.99 5.66 -12.75
N ASN A 103 2.65 6.66 -11.93
CA ASN A 103 3.61 7.53 -11.26
C ASN A 103 4.24 6.81 -10.06
N THR A 104 5.12 5.86 -10.37
CA THR A 104 5.84 5.07 -9.37
C THR A 104 6.73 5.93 -8.48
N GLU A 105 7.35 6.99 -9.02
CA GLU A 105 8.20 7.90 -8.24
C GLU A 105 7.39 8.68 -7.19
N GLY A 106 6.23 9.22 -7.58
CA GLY A 106 5.32 9.90 -6.66
C GLY A 106 4.77 8.98 -5.57
N ALA A 107 4.46 7.73 -5.94
CA ALA A 107 4.03 6.72 -4.97
C ALA A 107 5.14 6.41 -3.94
N LEU A 108 6.37 6.16 -4.39
CA LEU A 108 7.53 5.95 -3.51
C LEU A 108 7.86 7.17 -2.64
N ALA A 109 7.72 8.38 -3.20
CA ALA A 109 7.97 9.62 -2.46
C ALA A 109 6.95 9.82 -1.32
N SER A 110 5.74 9.29 -1.46
CA SER A 110 4.64 9.55 -0.52
C SER A 110 4.88 9.05 0.90
N PHE A 111 5.68 8.01 1.09
CA PHE A 111 5.99 7.47 2.40
C PHE A 111 7.41 7.80 2.87
N ARG A 112 8.14 8.70 2.18
CA ARG A 112 9.44 9.17 2.66
C ARG A 112 9.29 9.82 4.03
N GLY A 113 10.10 9.37 4.99
CA GLY A 113 10.01 9.83 6.38
C GLY A 113 8.91 9.14 7.19
N CYS A 114 8.32 8.06 6.67
CA CYS A 114 7.49 7.12 7.41
C CYS A 114 8.29 5.83 7.68
N PRO A 115 9.17 5.81 8.70
CA PRO A 115 10.14 4.72 8.89
C PRO A 115 9.53 3.34 9.10
N LYS A 116 8.33 3.23 9.71
CA LYS A 116 7.67 1.92 9.87
C LYS A 116 7.14 1.41 8.54
N ILE A 117 6.57 2.30 7.72
CA ILE A 117 6.15 1.96 6.35
C ILE A 117 7.37 1.59 5.50
N GLU A 118 8.46 2.37 5.53
CA GLU A 118 9.68 2.08 4.78
C GLU A 118 10.24 0.69 5.10
N ALA A 119 10.35 0.35 6.39
CA ALA A 119 10.79 -0.97 6.83
C ALA A 119 9.86 -2.08 6.34
N ALA A 120 8.54 -1.90 6.46
CA ALA A 120 7.56 -2.86 5.99
C ALA A 120 7.61 -3.06 4.47
N MET A 121 7.85 -1.99 3.69
CA MET A 121 7.99 -2.06 2.24
C MET A 121 9.22 -2.84 1.81
N GLU A 122 10.35 -2.61 2.46
CA GLU A 122 11.58 -3.35 2.20
C GLU A 122 11.41 -4.84 2.55
N ALA A 123 10.90 -5.14 3.75
CA ALA A 123 10.69 -6.51 4.20
C ALA A 123 9.69 -7.27 3.31
N THR A 124 8.62 -6.60 2.87
CA THR A 124 7.61 -7.20 1.98
C THR A 124 8.19 -7.48 0.60
N ALA A 125 8.96 -6.54 0.03
CA ALA A 125 9.62 -6.73 -1.25
C ALA A 125 10.63 -7.90 -1.22
N ALA A 126 11.20 -8.20 -0.06
CA ALA A 126 12.16 -9.27 0.13
C ALA A 126 11.54 -10.68 0.23
N ILE A 127 10.20 -10.81 0.32
CA ILE A 127 9.52 -12.11 0.45
C ILE A 127 9.81 -12.97 -0.81
N PRO A 128 10.44 -14.15 -0.67
CA PRO A 128 10.82 -14.99 -1.81
C PRO A 128 9.63 -15.42 -2.67
N GLU A 129 8.50 -15.76 -2.05
CA GLU A 129 7.28 -16.18 -2.74
C GLU A 129 6.67 -15.04 -3.55
N LEU A 130 6.70 -13.81 -3.03
CA LEU A 130 6.27 -12.61 -3.76
C LEU A 130 7.18 -12.37 -4.97
N ARG A 131 8.50 -12.41 -4.77
CA ARG A 131 9.47 -12.23 -5.87
C ARG A 131 9.29 -13.27 -6.97
N ALA A 132 9.17 -14.54 -6.59
CA ALA A 132 8.93 -15.63 -7.54
C ALA A 132 7.62 -15.47 -8.31
N TRP A 133 6.58 -14.89 -7.68
CA TRP A 133 5.34 -14.54 -8.37
C TRP A 133 5.53 -13.36 -9.33
N LEU A 134 6.23 -12.29 -8.92
CA LEU A 134 6.50 -11.11 -9.75
C LEU A 134 7.28 -11.47 -11.03
N GLU A 135 8.18 -12.45 -10.96
CA GLU A 135 8.94 -12.94 -12.14
C GLU A 135 8.07 -13.71 -13.13
N LYS A 136 7.02 -14.39 -12.65
CA LYS A 136 6.17 -15.28 -13.46
C LYS A 136 4.87 -14.63 -13.92
N ARG A 137 4.40 -13.60 -13.22
CA ARG A 137 3.10 -12.97 -13.51
C ARG A 137 3.10 -12.36 -14.92
N PRO A 138 1.97 -12.40 -15.64
CA PRO A 138 1.85 -11.69 -16.91
C PRO A 138 2.13 -10.21 -16.75
N LYS A 139 2.85 -9.62 -17.72
CA LYS A 139 3.06 -8.18 -17.80
C LYS A 139 1.81 -7.53 -18.36
N THR A 140 1.25 -6.58 -17.63
CA THR A 140 0.02 -5.86 -18.01
C THR A 140 0.25 -4.36 -17.93
N SER A 141 -0.29 -3.63 -18.90
CA SER A 141 -0.23 -2.16 -18.98
C SER A 141 -1.54 -1.49 -18.56
N LEU A 142 -2.24 -2.09 -17.59
CA LEU A 142 -3.53 -1.58 -17.09
C LEU A 142 -3.37 -0.21 -16.43
#